data_AF-A0A832CJM2-F1
#
_entry.id   AF-A0A832CJM2-F1
#
_cell.length_a   1.000
_cell.length_b   1.000
_cell.length_c   1.000
_cell.angle_alpha   90.00
_cell.angle_beta   90.00
_cell.angle_gamma   90.00
#
_symmetry.space_group_name_H-M   'P 1'
#
loop_
_entity.id
_entity.type
_entity.pdbx_description
1 polymer ?
#
loop_
_entity_poly.entity_id
_entity_poly.type
_entity_poly.pdbx_seq_one_letter_code
_entity_poly.pdbx_strand_id
1 'polypeptide(L)' 'MKRLLICPICKSKSVVLDGGGYTGKYRCLDCGYVGAFILEMTEGELKEIEERKSIDELERKKGKKGDKR' A
#
# COMPACT_ATOMS: atom_id res chain seq x y z
N MET A 1 -19.46 -0.09 6.33
CA MET A 1 -18.01 -0.37 6.42
C MET A 1 -17.26 0.78 5.75
N LYS A 2 -16.19 1.30 6.34
CA LYS A 2 -15.43 2.45 5.80
C LYS A 2 -14.41 1.95 4.76
N ARG A 3 -14.48 2.48 3.54
CA ARG A 3 -13.46 2.24 2.50
C ARG A 3 -12.38 3.33 2.60
N LEU A 4 -11.14 2.92 2.42
CA LEU A 4 -9.96 3.77 2.39
C LEU A 4 -9.42 3.83 0.97
N LEU A 5 -8.91 5.00 0.61
CA LEU A 5 -8.16 5.22 -0.62
C LEU A 5 -6.68 4.99 -0.33
N ILE A 6 -6.07 4.08 -1.07
CA ILE A 6 -4.70 3.65 -0.89
C ILE A 6 -3.91 3.85 -2.18
N CYS A 7 -2.73 4.45 -2.07
CA CYS A 7 -1.85 4.63 -3.21
C CYS A 7 -1.42 3.27 -3.80
N PRO A 8 -1.57 3.04 -5.12
CA PRO A 8 -1.19 1.78 -5.74
C PRO A 8 0.32 1.52 -5.76
N ILE A 9 1.13 2.57 -5.57
CA ILE A 9 2.60 2.49 -5.66
C ILE A 9 3.20 2.21 -4.27
N CYS A 10 2.99 3.12 -3.32
CA CYS A 10 3.62 3.04 -2.00
C CYS A 10 2.69 2.51 -0.89
N LYS A 11 1.41 2.25 -1.19
CA LYS A 11 0.38 1.80 -0.22
C LYS A 11 0.07 2.80 0.90
N SER A 12 0.43 4.07 0.73
CA SER A 12 0.05 5.13 1.66
C SER A 12 -1.45 5.46 1.61
N LYS A 13 -1.99 5.88 2.75
CA LYS A 13 -3.33 6.48 2.91
C LYS A 13 -3.36 7.98 2.57
N SER A 14 -2.20 8.61 2.41
CA SER A 14 -2.03 10.04 2.14
C SER A 14 -2.29 10.35 0.66
N VAL A 15 -3.56 10.27 0.27
CA VAL A 15 -4.02 10.50 -1.10
C VAL A 15 -5.11 11.56 -1.14
N VAL A 16 -4.98 12.49 -2.08
CA VAL A 16 -5.90 13.61 -2.29
C VAL A 16 -6.37 13.66 -3.73
N LEU A 17 -7.48 14.35 -4.00
CA LEU A 17 -7.90 14.63 -5.37
C LEU A 17 -6.93 15.62 -6.02
N ASP A 18 -6.44 15.25 -7.20
CA ASP A 18 -5.60 16.12 -8.02
C ASP A 18 -6.45 17.22 -8.66
N GLY A 19 -5.95 18.47 -8.65
CA GLY A 19 -6.69 19.62 -9.17
C GLY A 19 -8.08 19.82 -8.54
N GLY A 20 -8.27 19.40 -7.28
CA GLY A 20 -9.57 19.49 -6.59
C GLY A 20 -10.63 18.53 -7.15
N GLY A 21 -10.24 17.54 -7.96
CA GLY A 21 -11.13 16.55 -8.55
C GLY A 21 -11.52 16.84 -10.00
N TYR A 22 -11.20 18.02 -10.54
CA TYR A 22 -11.51 18.38 -11.93
C TYR A 22 -10.81 17.46 -12.95
N THR A 23 -9.63 16.94 -12.61
CA THR A 23 -8.87 16.04 -13.48
C THR A 23 -9.34 14.58 -13.40
N GLY A 24 -10.20 14.24 -12.43
CA GLY A 24 -10.59 12.86 -12.13
C GLY A 24 -9.43 11.98 -11.64
N LYS A 25 -8.33 12.58 -11.20
CA LYS A 25 -7.12 11.88 -10.74
C LYS A 25 -6.92 12.04 -9.25
N TYR A 26 -6.13 11.13 -8.69
CA TYR A 26 -5.63 11.17 -7.33
C TYR A 26 -4.14 11.51 -7.33
N ARG A 27 -3.71 12.24 -6.32
CA ARG A 27 -2.31 12.55 -6.01
C ARG A 27 -1.92 11.95 -4.67
N CYS A 28 -0.85 11.15 -4.64
CA CYS A 28 -0.25 10.69 -3.39
C CYS A 28 0.78 11.72 -2.89
N LEU A 29 0.67 12.09 -1.62
CA LEU A 29 1.57 13.06 -0.98
C LEU A 29 2.92 12.46 -0.60
N ASP A 30 3.01 11.13 -0.46
CA ASP A 30 4.22 10.48 0.02
C ASP A 30 5.18 10.06 -1.11
N CYS A 31 4.64 9.54 -2.24
CA CYS A 31 5.47 9.09 -3.37
C CYS A 31 5.28 9.90 -4.65
N GLY A 32 4.39 10.90 -4.64
CA GLY A 32 4.13 11.76 -5.80
C GLY A 32 3.33 11.12 -6.94
N TYR A 33 2.75 9.92 -6.75
CA TYR A 33 1.88 9.28 -7.75
C TYR A 33 0.74 10.23 -8.16
N VAL A 34 0.50 10.38 -9.46
CA VAL A 34 -0.66 11.08 -10.02
C VAL A 34 -1.34 10.20 -11.06
N GLY A 35 -2.60 9.85 -10.86
CA GLY A 35 -3.33 9.00 -11.81
C GLY A 35 -4.78 8.77 -11.45
N ALA A 36 -5.55 8.24 -12.40
CA ALA A 36 -6.98 7.98 -12.24
C ALA A 36 -7.28 6.71 -11.42
N PHE A 37 -6.28 5.84 -11.23
CA PHE A 37 -6.45 4.58 -10.51
C PHE A 37 -6.07 4.74 -9.04
N ILE A 38 -6.94 4.25 -8.16
CA ILE A 38 -6.70 4.19 -6.72
C ILE A 38 -7.14 2.84 -6.19
N LEU A 39 -6.47 2.34 -5.15
CA LEU A 39 -6.92 1.12 -4.49
C LEU A 39 -7.96 1.50 -3.45
N GLU A 40 -9.18 0.97 -3.60
CA GLU A 40 -10.22 1.08 -2.58
C GLU A 40 -10.29 -0.21 -1.78
N MET A 41 -9.99 -0.12 -0.50
CA MET A 41 -10.02 -1.28 0.39
C MET A 41 -10.50 -0.91 1.79
N THR A 42 -10.97 -1.88 2.52
CA THR A 42 -11.30 -1.77 3.94
C THR A 42 -10.04 -1.77 4.80
N GLU A 43 -10.16 -1.31 6.04
CA GLU A 43 -9.08 -1.41 7.02
C GLU A 43 -8.66 -2.86 7.29
N GLY A 44 -9.59 -3.82 7.21
CA GLY A 44 -9.30 -5.24 7.36
C GLY A 44 -8.42 -5.76 6.23
N GLU A 45 -8.82 -5.52 4.99
CA GLU A 45 -8.05 -5.93 3.79
C GLU A 45 -6.63 -5.34 3.78
N LEU A 46 -6.47 -4.08 4.21
CA LEU A 46 -5.14 -3.47 4.31
C LEU A 46 -4.26 -4.19 5.35
N LYS A 47 -4.81 -4.48 6.53
CA LYS A 47 -4.09 -5.19 7.61
C LYS A 47 -3.66 -6.59 7.16
N GLU A 48 -4.54 -7.33 6.50
CA GLU A 48 -4.22 -8.67 5.99
C GLU A 48 -3.01 -8.65 5.04
N ILE A 49 -2.90 -7.64 4.17
CA ILE A 49 -1.76 -7.47 3.26
C ILE A 49 -0.48 -7.16 4.03
N GLU A 50 -0.55 -6.33 5.07
CA GLU A 50 0.61 -5.97 5.91
C GLU A 50 1.10 -7.14 6.75
N GLU A 51 0.18 -7.92 7.32
CA GLU A 51 0.47 -9.13 8.09
C GLU A 51 1.14 -10.19 7.21
N ARG A 52 0.61 -10.44 6.00
CA ARG A 52 1.22 -11.39 5.05
C ARG A 52 2.64 -11.01 4.64
N LYS A 53 2.90 -9.72 4.41
CA LYS A 53 4.26 -9.24 4.12
C LYS A 53 5.22 -9.51 5.28
N SER A 54 4.76 -9.27 6.51
CA SER A 54 5.57 -9.45 7.72
C SER A 54 5.92 -10.92 7.93
N ILE A 55 4.97 -11.83 7.67
CA ILE A 55 5.19 -13.28 7.75
C ILE A 55 6.20 -13.74 6.68
N ASP A 56 6.02 -13.35 5.41
CA ASP A 56 6.95 -13.70 4.31
C ASP A 56 8.38 -13.22 4.59
N GLU A 57 8.54 -12.01 5.15
CA GLU A 57 9.85 -11.49 5.53
C GLU A 57 10.49 -12.29 6.68
N LEU A 58 9.70 -12.68 7.70
CA LEU A 58 10.17 -13.50 8.81
C LEU A 58 10.60 -14.90 8.34
N GLU A 59 9.86 -15.52 7.43
CA GLU A 59 10.19 -16.83 6.86
C GLU A 59 11.50 -16.79 6.05
N ARG A 60 11.69 -15.77 5.21
CA ARG A 60 12.95 -15.56 4.49
C ARG A 60 14.14 -15.37 5.42
N LYS A 61 13.97 -14.66 6.55
CA LYS A 61 15.04 -14.46 7.55
C LYS A 61 15.41 -15.76 8.27
N LYS A 62 14.47 -16.68 8.51
CA LYS A 62 14.75 -18.00 9.11
C LYS A 62 15.59 -18.88 8.17
N GLY A 63 15.33 -18.85 6.86
CA GLY A 63 16.06 -19.67 5.88
C GLY A 63 17.56 -19.32 5.73
N LYS A 64 17.94 -18.05 5.93
CA LYS A 64 19.34 -17.60 5.76
C LYS A 64 20.29 -17.96 6.93
N LYS A 65 19.78 -18.50 8.04
CA LYS A 65 20.62 -18.91 9.18
C LYS A 65 21.18 -20.34 9.06
N GLY A 66 20.82 -21.10 8.02
CA GLY A 66 21.21 -22.50 7.84
C GLY A 66 22.48 -22.76 7.03
N ASP A 67 23.04 -21.75 6.36
CA ASP A 67 24.14 -21.91 5.39
C ASP A 67 25.42 -21.21 5.88
N LYS A 68 26.00 -21.76 6.95
CA LYS A 68 27.39 -21.54 7.33
C LYS A 68 28.03 -22.91 7.54
N ARG A 69 28.53 -23.50 6.46
CA ARG A 69 29.51 -24.60 6.49
C ARG A 69 30.73 -24.17 5.71
#